data_AF-A0A1G1EI32-F1
#
_entry.id   AF-A0A1G1EI32-F1
#
_cell.length_a   1.000
_cell.length_b   1.000
_cell.length_c   1.000
_cell.angle_alpha   90.00
_cell.angle_beta   90.00
_cell.angle_gamma   90.00
#
_symmetry.space_group_name_H-M   'P 1'
#
loop_
_entity.id
_entity.type
_entity.pdbx_description
1 polymer ?
#
loop_
_entity_poly.entity_id
_entity_poly.type
_entity_poly.pdbx_seq_one_letter_code
_entity_poly.pdbx_strand_id
1 'polypeptide(L)'
;MSDYPEGLQDDKDRQVEVEQLAAIQQVVVTLSHGINNPLAGIIGAIEVLLRNEQGLPAEAKEVLVNIRQEAEKIKKIMSQLKGLKVLHTTSYLRDNARDIKMIDLNPSKKS
;
A
#
# COMPACT_ATOMS: atom_id res chain seq x y z
N MET A 1 13.42 -12.07 -40.86
CA MET A 1 13.44 -12.19 -39.38
C MET A 1 14.15 -10.93 -38.91
N SER A 2 13.38 -9.99 -38.39
CA SER A 2 13.76 -8.56 -38.28
C SER A 2 14.67 -8.35 -37.06
N ASP A 3 15.97 -8.19 -37.29
CA ASP A 3 16.91 -7.62 -36.32
C ASP A 3 16.56 -6.14 -36.15
N TYR A 4 15.79 -5.83 -35.12
CA TYR A 4 15.68 -4.46 -34.63
C TYR A 4 16.92 -4.15 -33.78
N PRO A 5 17.48 -2.92 -33.87
CA PRO A 5 18.65 -2.56 -33.05
C PRO A 5 18.25 -2.57 -31.57
N GLU A 6 19.03 -3.29 -30.74
CA GLU A 6 18.76 -3.54 -29.31
C GLU A 6 18.30 -2.29 -28.53
N GLY A 7 18.83 -1.10 -28.83
CA GLY A 7 18.45 0.14 -28.14
C GLY A 7 16.99 0.57 -28.33
N LEU A 8 16.33 0.19 -29.43
CA LEU A 8 14.94 0.55 -29.69
C LEU A 8 13.93 -0.35 -28.95
N GLN A 9 14.39 -1.54 -28.55
CA GLN A 9 13.62 -2.49 -27.74
C GLN A 9 13.64 -2.05 -26.27
N ASP A 10 14.83 -1.70 -25.76
CA ASP A 10 15.02 -1.20 -24.39
C ASP A 10 14.22 0.10 -24.12
N ASP A 11 14.18 1.01 -25.09
CA ASP A 11 13.40 2.25 -24.97
C ASP A 11 11.89 1.99 -24.87
N LYS A 12 11.38 1.00 -25.63
CA LYS A 12 9.97 0.60 -25.58
C LYS A 12 9.62 -0.06 -24.25
N ASP A 13 10.47 -0.97 -23.77
CA ASP A 13 10.25 -1.67 -22.50
C ASP A 13 10.26 -0.67 -21.33
N ARG A 14 11.20 0.28 -21.35
CA ARG A 14 11.23 1.38 -20.37
C ARG A 14 9.98 2.27 -20.44
N GLN A 15 9.49 2.57 -21.64
CA GLN A 15 8.26 3.34 -21.80
C GLN A 15 7.06 2.62 -21.19
N VAL A 16 6.94 1.30 -21.43
CA VAL A 16 5.88 0.48 -20.84
C VAL A 16 5.95 0.48 -19.31
N GLU A 17 7.15 0.36 -18.72
CA GLU A 17 7.32 0.44 -17.26
C GLU A 17 6.86 1.79 -16.68
N VAL A 18 7.19 2.89 -17.36
CA VAL A 18 6.79 4.24 -16.95
C VAL A 18 5.27 4.41 -17.01
N GLU A 19 4.63 3.93 -18.08
CA GLU A 19 3.18 3.98 -18.24
C GLU A 19 2.46 3.14 -17.17
N GLN A 20 2.97 1.93 -16.87
CA GLN A 20 2.45 1.08 -15.81
C GLN A 20 2.57 1.74 -14.43
N LEU A 21 3.72 2.33 -14.11
CA LEU A 21 3.91 3.05 -12.85
C LEU A 21 2.98 4.25 -12.74
N ALA A 22 2.78 5.01 -13.83
CA ALA A 22 1.87 6.15 -13.85
C ALA A 22 0.42 5.74 -13.58
N ALA A 23 -0.05 4.66 -14.23
CA ALA A 23 -1.38 4.11 -14.00
C ALA A 23 -1.56 3.65 -12.53
N ILE A 24 -0.56 2.97 -11.97
CA ILE A 24 -0.57 2.56 -10.57
C ILE A 24 -0.63 3.79 -9.66
N GLN A 25 0.20 4.81 -9.90
CA GLN A 25 0.19 6.04 -9.09
C GLN A 25 -1.18 6.73 -9.09
N GLN A 26 -1.90 6.74 -10.21
CA GLN A 26 -3.25 7.29 -10.28
C GLN A 26 -4.24 6.52 -9.39
N VAL A 27 -4.18 5.17 -9.43
CA VAL A 27 -4.99 4.33 -8.54
C VAL A 27 -4.62 4.59 -7.08
N VAL A 28 -3.33 4.70 -6.77
CA VAL A 28 -2.83 4.95 -5.42
C VAL A 28 -3.27 6.30 -4.88
N VAL A 29 -3.26 7.36 -5.69
CA VAL A 29 -3.77 8.69 -5.30
C VAL A 29 -5.26 8.60 -4.96
N THR A 30 -6.03 7.92 -5.81
CA THR A 30 -7.48 7.72 -5.60
C THR A 30 -7.76 6.96 -4.31
N LEU A 31 -7.08 5.83 -4.10
CA LEU A 31 -7.20 5.04 -2.88
C LEU A 31 -6.71 5.81 -1.65
N SER A 32 -5.63 6.57 -1.76
CA SER A 32 -5.10 7.37 -0.65
C SER A 32 -6.15 8.36 -0.15
N HIS A 33 -6.80 9.08 -1.06
CA HIS A 33 -7.86 10.01 -0.66
C HIS A 33 -9.08 9.26 -0.10
N GLY A 34 -9.52 8.19 -0.77
CA GLY A 34 -10.70 7.42 -0.37
C GLY A 34 -10.55 6.65 0.95
N ILE A 35 -9.34 6.19 1.29
CA ILE A 35 -9.05 5.37 2.48
C ILE A 35 -8.54 6.23 3.64
N ASN A 36 -7.67 7.22 3.40
CA ASN A 36 -7.12 8.02 4.51
C ASN A 36 -8.20 8.84 5.20
N ASN A 37 -9.23 9.30 4.47
CA ASN A 37 -10.34 10.07 5.04
C ASN A 37 -11.13 9.26 6.10
N PRO A 38 -11.67 8.06 5.80
CA PRO A 38 -12.34 7.26 6.81
C PRO A 38 -11.39 6.79 7.91
N LEU A 39 -10.12 6.49 7.62
CA LEU A 39 -9.14 6.15 8.67
C LEU A 39 -8.92 7.31 9.65
N ALA A 40 -8.79 8.55 9.15
CA ALA A 40 -8.67 9.72 10.00
C ALA A 40 -9.91 9.92 10.89
N GLY A 41 -11.11 9.69 10.34
CA GLY A 41 -12.36 9.72 11.10
C GLY A 41 -12.41 8.65 12.20
N ILE A 42 -12.05 7.40 11.87
CA ILE A 42 -11.99 6.29 12.83
C ILE A 42 -10.99 6.59 13.95
N ILE A 43 -9.77 7.00 13.61
CA ILE A 43 -8.72 7.33 14.59
C ILE A 43 -9.19 8.48 15.48
N GLY A 44 -9.74 9.56 14.90
CA GLY A 44 -10.26 10.69 15.65
C GLY A 44 -11.38 10.30 16.63
N ALA A 45 -12.33 9.48 16.19
CA ALA A 45 -13.40 8.97 17.06
C ALA A 45 -12.85 8.14 18.23
N ILE A 46 -11.89 7.25 17.96
CA ILE A 46 -11.24 6.45 19.00
C ILE A 46 -10.47 7.34 19.99
N GLU A 47 -9.76 8.36 19.50
CA GLU A 47 -9.05 9.31 20.37
C GLU A 47 -10.01 10.12 21.25
N VAL A 48 -11.20 10.47 20.78
CA VAL A 48 -12.23 11.13 21.60
C VAL A 48 -12.73 10.19 22.70
N LEU A 49 -12.97 8.91 22.39
CA LEU A 49 -13.40 7.91 23.37
C LEU A 49 -12.32 7.62 24.41
N LEU A 50 -11.07 7.46 23.99
CA LEU A 50 -9.93 7.22 24.88
C LEU A 50 -9.59 8.44 25.75
N ARG A 51 -9.82 9.67 25.27
CA ARG A 51 -9.67 10.89 26.10
C ARG A 51 -10.72 10.97 27.21
N ASN A 52 -11.91 10.43 26.98
CA ASN A 52 -13.02 10.40 27.93
C ASN A 52 -13.21 9.00 28.53
N GLU A 53 -12.11 8.26 28.76
CA GLU A 53 -12.16 6.85 29.14
C GLU A 53 -12.69 6.55 30.55
N GLN A 54 -13.04 7.59 31.32
CA GLN A 54 -13.66 7.45 32.63
C GLN A 54 -15.04 6.78 32.47
N GLY A 55 -15.18 5.58 33.02
CA GLY A 55 -16.39 4.77 32.91
C GLY A 55 -16.37 3.72 31.79
N LEU A 56 -15.32 3.66 30.97
CA LEU A 56 -15.13 2.55 30.03
C LEU A 56 -14.62 1.30 30.76
N PRO A 57 -15.24 0.12 30.56
CA PRO A 57 -14.68 -1.15 30.99
C PRO A 57 -13.27 -1.36 30.39
N ALA A 58 -12.39 -2.04 31.13
CA ALA A 58 -11.01 -2.30 30.68
C ALA A 58 -10.96 -2.99 29.30
N GLU A 59 -11.85 -3.94 29.06
CA GLU A 59 -11.96 -4.67 27.80
C GLU A 59 -12.35 -3.75 26.63
N ALA A 60 -13.25 -2.78 26.85
CA ALA A 60 -13.59 -1.79 25.83
C ALA A 60 -12.39 -0.89 25.48
N LYS A 61 -11.56 -0.53 26.48
CA LYS A 61 -10.33 0.24 26.24
C LYS A 61 -9.33 -0.54 25.41
N GLU A 62 -9.14 -1.82 25.71
CA GLU A 62 -8.24 -2.69 24.95
C GLU A 62 -8.68 -2.82 23.49
N VAL A 63 -9.98 -3.06 23.25
CA VAL A 63 -10.55 -3.10 21.90
C VAL A 63 -10.31 -1.79 21.15
N LEU A 64 -10.55 -0.63 21.78
CA LEU A 64 -10.31 0.68 21.16
C LEU A 64 -8.84 0.88 20.80
N VAL A 65 -7.92 0.49 21.68
CA VAL A 65 -6.47 0.55 21.40
C VAL A 65 -6.10 -0.34 20.21
N ASN A 66 -6.64 -1.55 20.14
CA ASN A 66 -6.39 -2.49 19.05
C ASN A 66 -6.92 -1.95 17.71
N ILE A 67 -8.14 -1.40 17.68
CA ILE A 67 -8.70 -0.80 16.46
C ILE A 67 -7.84 0.39 16.00
N ARG A 68 -7.37 1.23 16.93
CA ARG A 68 -6.48 2.35 16.59
C ARG A 68 -5.17 1.87 15.97
N GLN A 69 -4.58 0.81 16.52
CA GLN A 69 -3.33 0.25 16.01
C GLN A 69 -3.49 -0.31 14.59
N GLU A 70 -4.57 -1.05 14.32
CA GLU A 70 -4.85 -1.56 12.97
C GLU A 70 -5.15 -0.42 11.98
N ALA A 71 -5.89 0.62 12.40
CA ALA A 71 -6.14 1.80 11.56
C ALA A 71 -4.84 2.54 11.19
N GLU A 72 -3.93 2.72 12.15
CA GLU A 72 -2.61 3.33 11.91
C GLU A 72 -1.71 2.45 11.03
N LYS A 73 -1.79 1.12 11.17
CA LYS A 73 -1.09 0.17 10.29
C LYS A 73 -1.57 0.27 8.85
N ILE A 74 -2.89 0.36 8.61
CA ILE A 74 -3.43 0.57 7.26
C ILE A 74 -2.96 1.92 6.70
N LYS A 75 -3.01 2.98 7.49
CA LYS A 75 -2.53 4.32 7.10
C LYS A 75 -1.04 4.30 6.72
N LYS A 76 -0.22 3.55 7.45
CA LYS A 76 1.19 3.33 7.13
C LYS A 76 1.37 2.62 5.79
N ILE A 77 0.62 1.55 5.53
CA ILE A 77 0.65 0.83 4.24
C ILE A 77 0.28 1.77 3.09
N MET A 78 -0.77 2.58 3.25
CA MET A 78 -1.18 3.58 2.26
C MET A 78 -0.09 4.63 2.02
N SER A 79 0.61 5.05 3.07
CA SER A 79 1.74 5.97 2.93
C SER A 79 2.92 5.36 2.16
N GLN A 80 3.21 4.07 2.38
CA GLN A 80 4.26 3.37 1.64
C GLN A 80 3.88 3.23 0.17
N LEU A 81 2.63 2.86 -0.11
CA LEU A 81 2.09 2.74 -1.46
C LEU A 81 2.14 4.09 -2.22
N LYS A 82 1.80 5.21 -1.56
CA LYS A 82 1.92 6.56 -2.12
C LYS A 82 3.38 6.94 -2.45
N GLY A 83 4.34 6.39 -1.72
CA GLY A 83 5.77 6.64 -1.91
C GLY A 83 6.45 5.79 -2.99
N LEU A 84 5.69 4.97 -3.73
CA LEU A 84 6.23 4.04 -4.72
C LEU A 84 6.87 4.78 -5.91
N LYS A 85 8.18 4.61 -6.06
CA LYS A 85 8.98 5.20 -7.16
C LYS A 85 9.42 4.19 -8.21
N VAL A 86 9.49 2.92 -7.83
CA VAL A 86 9.92 1.80 -8.67
C VAL A 86 9.05 0.60 -8.33
N LEU A 87 8.63 -0.14 -9.36
CA LEU A 87 7.86 -1.37 -9.19
C LEU A 87 8.80 -2.53 -8.89
N HIS A 88 8.89 -2.89 -7.62
CA HIS A 88 9.44 -4.18 -7.22
C HIS A 88 8.29 -5.13 -6.96
N THR A 89 8.38 -6.34 -7.51
CA THR A 89 7.38 -7.38 -7.27
C THR A 89 8.02 -8.63 -6.71
N THR A 90 7.40 -9.22 -5.70
CA THR A 90 7.77 -10.52 -5.16
C THR A 90 6.73 -11.58 -5.51
N SER A 91 7.12 -12.86 -5.56
CA SER A 91 6.18 -13.96 -5.76
C SER A 91 5.38 -14.17 -4.47
N TYR A 92 4.06 -14.02 -4.56
CA TYR A 92 3.14 -14.19 -3.44
C TYR A 92 2.58 -15.60 -3.38
N LEU A 93 2.16 -16.14 -4.53
CA LEU A 93 1.66 -17.49 -4.67
C LEU A 93 2.20 -18.08 -5.96
N ARG A 94 2.95 -19.18 -5.83
CA ARG A 94 3.41 -19.97 -6.96
C ARG A 94 2.82 -21.37 -6.85
N ASP A 95 1.91 -21.68 -7.75
CA ASP A 95 1.42 -23.03 -7.99
C ASP A 95 1.80 -23.46 -9.42
N ASN A 96 1.67 -24.75 -9.71
CA ASN A 96 2.05 -25.39 -10.98
C ASN A 96 1.44 -24.73 -12.23
N ALA A 97 0.37 -23.93 -12.06
CA ALA A 97 -0.32 -23.24 -13.15
C ALA A 97 -0.14 -21.71 -13.18
N ARG A 98 0.22 -21.03 -12.07
CA ARG A 98 0.26 -19.55 -11.99
C ARG A 98 1.25 -19.04 -10.94
N ASP A 99 1.95 -17.95 -11.29
CA ASP A 99 2.75 -17.12 -10.37
C ASP A 99 2.05 -15.76 -10.18
N ILE A 100 1.49 -15.54 -8.99
CA ILE A 100 0.88 -14.27 -8.61
C ILE A 100 1.96 -13.39 -7.98
N LYS A 101 2.22 -12.25 -8.61
CA LYS A 101 3.17 -11.25 -8.13
C LYS A 101 2.48 -10.20 -7.26
N MET A 102 3.14 -9.80 -6.18
CA MET A 102 2.70 -8.73 -5.29
C MET A 102 3.70 -7.58 -5.31
N ILE A 103 3.22 -6.34 -5.31
CA ILE A 103 4.08 -5.15 -5.19
C ILE A 103 4.73 -5.15 -3.80
N ASP A 104 6.05 -5.05 -3.77
CA ASP A 104 6.80 -4.88 -2.55
C ASP A 104 6.75 -3.41 -2.10
N LEU A 105 6.11 -3.16 -0.95
CA LEU A 105 5.98 -1.84 -0.34
C LEU A 105 7.15 -1.49 0.59
N ASN A 106 8.16 -2.36 0.71
CA ASN A 106 9.33 -2.15 1.54
C ASN A 106 10.64 -2.68 0.91
N PRO A 107 11.00 -2.24 -0.30
CA PRO A 107 12.14 -2.79 -1.05
C PRO A 107 13.51 -2.55 -0.39
N SER A 108 13.58 -1.65 0.61
CA SER A 108 14.80 -1.31 1.35
C SER A 108 15.21 -2.29 2.45
N LYS A 109 14.40 -3.32 2.76
CA LYS A 109 14.84 -4.44 3.59
C LYS A 109 15.32 -5.58 2.69
N LYS A 110 16.60 -5.56 2.30
CA LYS A 110 17.26 -6.76 1.80
C LYS A 110 17.16 -7.84 2.88
N SER A 111 16.48 -8.94 2.58
CA SER A 111 16.58 -10.19 3.33
C SER A 111 17.77 -11.00 2.84
#